data_AF-B0DEL9-F1
#
_entry.id   AF-B0DEL9-F1
#
_cell.length_a   1.000
_cell.length_b   1.000
_cell.length_c   1.000
_cell.angle_alpha   90.00
_cell.angle_beta   90.00
_cell.angle_gamma   90.00
#
_symmetry.space_group_name_H-M   'P 1'
#
loop_
_entity.id
_entity.type
_entity.pdbx_description
1 polymer ?
#
loop_
_entity_poly.entity_id
_entity_poly.type
_entity_poly.pdbx_seq_one_letter_code
_entity_poly.pdbx_strand_id
1 'polypeptide(L)'
;MLNDIGRFRELPSWRKDFKADWKKAMKKSVQEVLMKEKYCPDTERFVCTCPQFVISRFLICKHLVQSFQPVNPVFFLQVMRNRTTPFWSHPALIPLQTESLDNDHAEMAEGVGPTEPIMDDDLDPAEDRFDDDAVDTREGIWESEQKTFKEEMDAHIQKIRDFADGLEYQISFQDRRFLKTLQKEGAGFFRLAENCLSREHRFNSSREASPTTWESSTANAMFYRTRPRRDRMQTN
;
A
#
# COMPACT_ATOMS: atom_id res chain seq x y z
N MET A 1 17.61 28.57 -17.34
CA MET A 1 17.65 27.27 -18.04
C MET A 1 16.57 26.39 -17.43
N LEU A 2 15.42 26.30 -18.11
CA LEU A 2 14.34 25.40 -17.70
C LEU A 2 14.74 23.99 -18.12
N ASN A 3 14.88 23.09 -17.16
CA ASN A 3 15.08 21.68 -17.49
C ASN A 3 13.87 21.19 -18.26
N ASP A 4 14.12 20.82 -19.51
CA ASP A 4 13.20 20.16 -20.41
C ASP A 4 12.86 18.79 -19.82
N ILE A 5 11.82 18.73 -18.99
CA ILE A 5 11.29 17.47 -18.43
C ILE A 5 10.50 16.82 -19.55
N GLY A 6 11.25 16.15 -20.42
CA GLY A 6 10.72 15.43 -21.56
C GLY A 6 9.65 14.42 -21.14
N ARG A 7 8.48 14.57 -21.80
CA ARG A 7 7.40 13.59 -21.99
C ARG A 7 6.66 13.19 -20.71
N PHE A 8 5.33 13.11 -20.84
CA PHE A 8 4.40 12.47 -19.90
C PHE A 8 4.89 11.06 -19.51
N ARG A 9 5.80 10.98 -18.53
CA ARG A 9 6.10 9.73 -17.84
C ARG A 9 5.02 9.58 -16.79
N GLU A 10 4.24 8.52 -16.90
CA GLU A 10 3.38 8.10 -15.80
C GLU A 10 4.20 8.09 -14.51
N LEU A 11 3.72 8.81 -13.51
CA LEU A 11 4.42 8.91 -12.24
C LEU A 11 4.59 7.51 -11.63
N PRO A 12 5.72 7.24 -10.97
CA PRO A 12 5.92 5.97 -10.30
C PRO A 12 4.75 5.62 -9.36
N SER A 13 4.22 4.40 -9.47
CA SER A 13 3.05 3.95 -8.72
C SER A 13 3.21 4.10 -7.21
N TRP A 14 4.44 3.96 -6.70
CA TRP A 14 4.76 4.11 -5.27
C TRP A 14 4.41 5.50 -4.70
N ARG A 15 4.28 6.55 -5.52
CA ARG A 15 3.96 7.90 -5.03
C ARG A 15 2.59 7.99 -4.38
N LYS A 16 1.62 7.21 -4.86
CA LYS A 16 0.26 7.17 -4.28
C LYS A 16 0.29 6.61 -2.86
N ASP A 17 0.94 5.46 -2.70
CA ASP A 17 1.13 4.78 -1.42
C ASP A 17 1.94 5.65 -0.44
N PHE A 18 3.05 6.25 -0.91
CA PHE A 18 3.89 7.14 -0.10
C PHE A 18 3.09 8.33 0.44
N LYS A 19 2.28 8.97 -0.41
CA LYS A 19 1.42 10.09 0.00
C LYS A 19 0.38 9.64 1.04
N ALA A 20 -0.19 8.45 0.89
CA ALA A 20 -1.15 7.90 1.84
C ALA A 20 -0.50 7.66 3.21
N ASP A 21 0.65 6.98 3.24
CA ASP A 21 1.39 6.68 4.47
C ASP A 21 1.91 7.96 5.15
N TRP A 22 2.37 8.95 4.37
CA TRP A 22 2.79 10.25 4.89
C TRP A 22 1.63 10.98 5.59
N LYS A 23 0.47 11.07 4.93
CA LYS A 23 -0.72 11.68 5.50
C LYS A 23 -1.19 10.95 6.76
N LYS A 24 -1.14 9.60 6.75
CA LYS A 24 -1.46 8.78 7.91
C LYS A 24 -0.50 9.03 9.07
N ALA A 25 0.80 9.17 8.80
CA ALA A 25 1.81 9.50 9.81
C ALA A 25 1.59 10.90 10.40
N MET A 26 1.24 11.88 9.57
CA MET A 26 0.99 13.26 10.00
C MET A 26 -0.24 13.39 10.91
N LYS A 27 -1.32 12.65 10.63
CA LYS A 27 -2.59 12.71 11.39
C LYS A 27 -2.53 12.06 12.77
N LYS A 28 -1.52 11.23 13.07
CA LYS A 28 -1.44 10.55 14.36
C LYS A 28 -1.09 11.55 15.45
N SER A 29 -1.85 11.58 16.55
CA SER A 29 -1.45 12.38 17.71
C SER A 29 -0.09 11.89 18.22
N VAL A 30 0.83 12.83 18.40
CA VAL A 30 2.03 12.62 19.19
C VAL A 30 1.72 13.20 20.55
N GLN A 31 1.64 12.33 21.56
CA GLN A 31 1.70 12.77 22.94
C GLN A 31 3.12 13.29 23.16
N GLU A 32 3.26 14.60 22.94
CA GLU A 32 4.51 15.35 22.71
C GLU A 32 5.50 15.26 23.87
N VAL A 33 4.98 15.05 25.08
CA VAL A 33 5.76 15.06 26.34
C VAL A 33 6.47 13.74 26.63
N LEU A 34 5.96 12.58 26.19
CA LEU A 34 6.53 11.26 26.52
C LEU A 34 7.43 10.66 25.42
N MET A 35 7.50 11.27 24.24
CA MET A 35 8.07 10.65 23.03
C MET A 35 9.44 11.19 22.61
N LYS A 36 9.77 12.46 22.92
CA LYS A 36 11.13 13.00 22.70
C LYS A 36 12.19 12.20 23.46
N GLU A 37 11.83 11.65 24.63
CA GLU A 37 12.75 10.85 25.45
C GLU A 37 12.93 9.41 24.94
N LYS A 38 11.92 8.82 24.28
CA LYS A 38 11.95 7.40 23.87
C LYS A 38 12.47 7.19 22.45
N TYR A 39 12.18 8.12 21.53
CA TYR A 39 12.56 7.98 20.13
C TYR A 39 13.24 9.26 19.65
N CYS A 40 14.40 9.09 19.00
CA CYS A 40 15.20 10.19 18.51
C CYS A 40 15.08 10.27 16.98
N PRO A 41 14.20 11.15 16.44
CA PRO A 41 14.21 11.47 15.02
C PRO A 41 15.42 12.38 14.72
N ASP A 42 16.21 12.00 13.72
CA ASP A 42 17.29 12.81 13.17
C ASP A 42 16.83 13.32 11.80
N THR A 43 16.55 14.62 11.74
CA THR A 43 16.04 15.30 10.55
C THR A 43 17.12 15.52 9.49
N GLU A 44 18.40 15.58 9.87
CA GLU A 44 19.52 15.76 8.92
C GLU A 44 19.77 14.47 8.15
N ARG A 45 19.79 13.34 8.86
CA ARG A 45 20.01 12.01 8.26
C ARG A 45 18.72 11.36 7.77
N PHE A 46 17.56 11.94 8.08
CA PHE A 46 16.23 11.38 7.80
C PHE A 46 16.10 9.95 8.37
N VAL A 47 16.36 9.80 9.67
CA VAL A 47 16.26 8.51 10.37
C VAL A 47 15.51 8.67 11.69
N CYS A 48 14.92 7.57 12.18
CA CYS A 48 14.29 7.55 13.50
C CYS A 48 14.51 6.18 14.15
N THR A 49 14.76 6.16 15.46
CA THR A 49 14.96 4.93 16.22
C THR A 49 13.69 4.15 16.53
N CYS A 50 12.50 4.64 16.14
CA CYS A 50 11.24 3.96 16.47
C CYS A 50 11.01 2.69 15.63
N PRO A 51 10.37 1.63 16.18
CA PRO A 51 10.10 0.40 15.44
C PRO A 51 9.31 0.62 14.14
N GLN A 52 8.40 1.59 14.14
CA GLN A 52 7.58 1.93 12.98
C GLN A 52 8.41 2.42 11.78
N PHE A 53 9.59 3.03 12.02
CA PHE A 53 10.48 3.49 10.95
C PHE A 53 11.02 2.30 10.13
N VAL A 54 11.43 1.22 10.82
CA VAL A 54 11.99 0.02 10.19
C VAL A 54 10.90 -0.82 9.50
N ILE A 55 9.70 -0.86 10.08
CA ILE A 55 8.56 -1.61 9.50
C ILE A 55 7.96 -0.88 8.28
N SER A 56 8.11 0.44 8.21
CA SER A 56 7.59 1.24 7.11
C SER A 56 8.31 0.97 5.79
N ARG A 57 7.56 0.60 4.75
CA ARG A 57 8.06 0.42 3.37
C ARG A 57 8.79 1.67 2.85
N PHE A 58 8.41 2.84 3.33
CA PHE A 58 8.95 4.13 2.91
C PHE A 58 9.95 4.72 3.89
N LEU A 59 10.32 4.00 4.96
CA LEU A 59 11.24 4.52 5.98
C LEU A 59 10.75 5.87 6.53
N ILE A 60 9.46 5.93 6.83
CA ILE A 60 8.81 7.09 7.48
C ILE A 60 8.06 6.61 8.71
N CYS A 61 8.00 7.47 9.72
CA CYS A 61 7.20 7.27 10.92
C CYS A 61 6.55 8.60 11.33
N LYS A 62 5.61 8.56 12.27
CA LYS A 62 4.96 9.79 12.76
C LYS A 62 5.96 10.79 13.33
N HIS A 63 6.95 10.30 14.10
CA HIS A 63 7.96 11.16 14.72
C HIS A 63 8.76 11.92 13.66
N LEU A 64 9.29 11.21 12.67
CA LEU A 64 10.10 11.83 11.62
C LEU A 64 9.27 12.77 10.73
N VAL A 65 8.06 12.36 10.32
CA VAL A 65 7.20 13.18 9.46
C VAL A 65 6.76 14.47 10.15
N GLN A 66 6.46 14.41 11.45
CA GLN A 66 6.04 15.57 12.23
C GLN A 66 7.21 16.44 12.69
N SER A 67 8.46 15.98 12.55
CA SER A 67 9.65 16.82 12.73
C SER A 67 9.92 17.75 11.54
N PHE A 68 9.10 17.74 10.48
CA PHE A 68 9.19 18.66 9.36
C PHE A 68 7.98 19.58 9.30
N GLN A 69 8.16 20.75 8.68
CA GLN A 69 7.05 21.64 8.32
C GLN A 69 6.04 20.94 7.41
N PRO A 70 4.75 21.33 7.46
CA PRO A 70 3.75 20.82 6.53
C PRO A 70 4.15 21.00 5.06
N VAL A 71 4.16 19.90 4.32
CA VAL A 71 4.58 19.89 2.91
C VAL A 71 3.41 20.20 1.97
N ASN A 72 3.65 21.06 0.97
CA ASN A 72 2.67 21.39 -0.08
C ASN A 72 2.34 20.14 -0.95
N PRO A 73 1.11 19.96 -1.48
CA PRO A 73 0.78 18.85 -2.39
C PRO A 73 1.76 18.59 -3.55
N VAL A 74 2.44 19.61 -4.07
CA VAL A 74 3.46 19.50 -5.13
C VAL A 74 4.67 18.66 -4.68
N PHE A 75 4.99 18.64 -3.38
CA PHE A 75 6.04 17.81 -2.79
C PHE A 75 5.93 16.34 -3.24
N PHE A 76 4.74 15.76 -3.21
CA PHE A 76 4.56 14.34 -3.52
C PHE A 76 4.83 14.01 -4.99
N LEU A 77 4.78 15.00 -5.87
CA LEU A 77 5.10 14.86 -7.29
C LEU A 77 6.61 14.95 -7.55
N GLN A 78 7.31 15.76 -6.76
CA GLN A 78 8.71 16.14 -7.00
C GLN A 78 9.71 15.45 -6.07
N VAL A 79 9.28 14.90 -4.93
CA VAL A 79 10.16 14.24 -3.97
C VAL A 79 10.97 13.12 -4.62
N MET A 80 12.26 13.07 -4.30
CA MET A 80 13.21 12.08 -4.80
C MET A 80 13.55 11.06 -3.71
N ARG A 81 13.68 9.79 -4.11
CA ARG A 81 14.06 8.68 -3.24
C ARG A 81 15.52 8.32 -3.48
N ASN A 82 16.34 8.35 -2.43
CA ASN A 82 17.75 7.98 -2.46
C ASN A 82 17.95 6.54 -1.95
N ARG A 83 19.10 5.95 -2.29
CA ARG A 83 19.53 4.64 -1.78
C ARG A 83 20.26 4.72 -0.42
N THR A 84 20.72 5.92 -0.06
CA THR A 84 21.41 6.22 1.18
C THR A 84 20.71 7.35 1.92
N THR A 85 20.98 7.50 3.22
CA THR A 85 20.46 8.59 4.05
C THR A 85 21.01 9.94 3.55
N PRO A 86 20.17 11.00 3.47
CA PRO A 86 18.72 10.99 3.70
C PRO A 86 17.97 10.27 2.57
N PHE A 87 17.12 9.31 2.93
CA PHE A 87 16.39 8.45 1.98
C PHE A 87 15.40 9.22 1.11
N TRP A 88 14.99 10.41 1.57
CA TRP A 88 14.11 11.30 0.85
C TRP A 88 14.73 12.69 0.79
N SER A 89 14.75 13.29 -0.39
CA SER A 89 15.25 14.65 -0.59
C SER A 89 14.23 15.49 -1.36
N HIS A 90 13.96 16.68 -0.84
CA HIS A 90 13.14 17.69 -1.49
C HIS A 90 13.35 19.05 -0.78
N PRO A 91 13.37 20.19 -1.51
CA PRO A 91 13.54 21.52 -0.91
C PRO A 91 12.47 21.88 0.14
N ALA A 92 11.26 21.34 0.00
CA ALA A 92 10.16 21.54 0.95
C ALA A 92 10.28 20.71 2.27
N LEU A 93 11.30 19.86 2.42
CA LEU A 93 11.55 19.16 3.69
C LEU A 93 12.37 20.07 4.61
N ILE A 94 11.67 20.97 5.30
CA ILE A 94 12.27 21.92 6.24
C ILE A 94 12.05 21.38 7.67
N PRO A 95 13.11 21.02 8.41
CA PRO A 95 12.99 20.58 9.79
C PRO A 95 12.33 21.66 10.67
N LEU A 96 11.47 21.24 11.60
CA LEU A 96 11.02 22.10 12.68
C LEU A 96 12.21 22.31 13.61
N GLN A 97 12.72 23.54 13.69
CA GLN A 97 13.75 23.91 14.65
C GLN A 97 13.16 23.67 16.05
N THR A 98 13.63 22.63 16.72
CA THR A 98 13.42 22.51 18.16
C THR A 98 14.39 23.49 18.78
N GLU A 99 13.91 24.70 19.08
CA GLU A 99 14.67 25.61 19.92
C GLU A 99 14.99 24.87 21.22
N SER A 100 16.28 24.65 21.44
CA SER A 100 16.84 24.30 22.74
C SER A 100 16.46 25.41 23.71
N LEU A 101 15.71 25.07 24.76
CA LEU A 101 15.44 25.94 25.88
C LEU A 101 16.76 26.43 26.47
N ASP A 102 16.95 27.75 26.56
CA ASP A 102 17.66 28.41 27.65
C ASP A 102 17.28 29.91 27.72
N ASN A 103 16.89 30.32 28.94
CA ASN A 103 16.77 31.67 29.52
C ASN A 103 15.65 32.66 29.10
N ASP A 104 14.73 32.85 30.06
CA ASP A 104 14.34 34.11 30.69
C ASP A 104 14.27 35.38 29.82
N HIS A 105 13.06 35.87 29.57
CA HIS A 105 12.55 37.15 30.13
C HIS A 105 11.14 37.43 29.58
N ALA A 106 10.25 37.77 30.51
CA ALA A 106 8.93 38.34 30.24
C ALA A 106 9.06 39.68 29.49
N GLU A 107 8.12 39.97 28.57
CA GLU A 107 7.41 41.26 28.55
C GLU A 107 6.25 41.27 27.53
N MET A 108 5.21 41.99 27.93
CA MET A 108 3.94 42.19 27.23
C MET A 108 4.06 43.34 26.22
N ALA A 109 3.24 43.32 25.15
CA ALA A 109 2.63 44.54 24.63
C ALA A 109 1.44 44.21 23.70
N GLU A 110 0.31 44.82 24.02
CA GLU A 110 -0.92 44.86 23.25
C GLU A 110 -0.83 45.74 21.99
N GLY A 111 -1.77 45.57 21.05
CA GLY A 111 -2.29 46.74 20.33
C GLY A 111 -3.00 46.53 18.98
N VAL A 112 -4.33 46.36 19.04
CA VAL A 112 -5.35 47.01 18.17
C VAL A 112 -5.49 46.59 16.68
N GLY A 113 -6.62 45.94 16.33
CA GLY A 113 -7.18 45.80 14.96
C GLY A 113 -7.99 47.05 14.53
N PRO A 114 -9.10 46.99 13.74
CA PRO A 114 -9.65 45.91 12.87
C PRO A 114 -10.11 46.44 11.48
N THR A 115 -10.36 45.58 10.47
CA THR A 115 -11.53 45.75 9.57
C THR A 115 -11.85 44.48 8.76
N GLU A 116 -13.00 43.89 9.07
CA GLU A 116 -13.84 42.99 8.25
C GLU A 116 -14.56 43.80 7.14
N PRO A 117 -15.03 43.21 6.00
CA PRO A 117 -16.33 42.51 6.03
C PRO A 117 -16.52 41.30 5.07
N ILE A 118 -17.08 40.21 5.65
CA ILE A 118 -18.38 39.56 5.37
C ILE A 118 -18.68 39.04 3.94
N MET A 119 -19.03 37.74 3.85
CA MET A 119 -20.24 37.10 3.25
C MET A 119 -20.03 35.56 3.26
N ASP A 120 -20.63 34.79 4.18
CA ASP A 120 -21.93 34.06 4.10
C ASP A 120 -22.06 33.20 2.82
N ASP A 121 -22.44 31.91 2.80
CA ASP A 121 -23.29 31.07 3.66
C ASP A 121 -23.07 29.58 3.26
N ASP A 122 -23.77 28.66 3.94
CA ASP A 122 -23.99 27.22 3.67
C ASP A 122 -23.34 26.21 4.64
N LEU A 123 -23.90 26.22 5.85
CA LEU A 123 -24.63 25.07 6.43
C LEU A 123 -23.91 23.71 6.47
N ASP A 124 -23.22 23.50 7.60
CA ASP A 124 -22.82 22.19 8.09
C ASP A 124 -23.96 21.61 8.96
N PRO A 125 -24.55 20.45 8.65
CA PRO A 125 -25.33 19.71 9.62
C PRO A 125 -24.38 18.85 10.45
N ALA A 126 -24.26 19.25 11.72
CA ALA A 126 -23.69 18.46 12.79
C ALA A 126 -24.28 17.05 12.88
N GLU A 127 -23.38 16.09 13.09
CA GLU A 127 -23.47 14.95 14.00
C GLU A 127 -24.79 14.17 14.10
N ASP A 128 -24.75 12.89 13.68
CA ASP A 128 -25.39 11.83 14.45
C ASP A 128 -24.56 10.53 14.41
N ARG A 129 -23.88 10.31 15.54
CA ARG A 129 -23.73 9.05 16.28
C ARG A 129 -23.39 7.77 15.52
N PHE A 130 -22.11 7.40 15.53
CA PHE A 130 -21.76 5.98 15.62
C PHE A 130 -21.77 5.59 17.10
N ASP A 131 -22.85 4.89 17.45
CA ASP A 131 -23.11 4.26 18.73
C ASP A 131 -21.95 3.32 19.11
N ASP A 132 -21.36 3.62 20.26
CA ASP A 132 -20.38 2.81 20.98
C ASP A 132 -21.16 1.79 21.80
N ASP A 133 -21.58 0.69 21.17
CA ASP A 133 -21.98 -0.52 21.90
C ASP A 133 -20.80 -1.48 21.93
N ALA A 134 -19.86 -1.17 22.81
CA ALA A 134 -18.79 -2.05 23.24
C ALA A 134 -19.39 -3.24 24.01
N VAL A 135 -19.86 -4.26 23.29
CA VAL A 135 -20.00 -5.59 23.87
C VAL A 135 -18.62 -6.24 23.86
N ASP A 136 -18.00 -6.20 25.04
CA ASP A 136 -16.90 -7.05 25.46
C ASP A 136 -17.23 -8.52 25.15
N THR A 137 -16.69 -9.03 24.04
CA THR A 137 -16.44 -10.46 23.88
C THR A 137 -14.94 -10.66 23.71
N ARG A 138 -14.19 -10.23 24.73
CA ARG A 138 -12.85 -10.73 25.03
C ARG A 138 -12.95 -12.18 25.51
N GLU A 139 -13.42 -13.07 24.65
CA GLU A 139 -13.28 -14.52 24.79
C GLU A 139 -13.36 -15.14 23.38
N GLY A 140 -12.24 -15.07 22.69
CA GLY A 140 -12.04 -15.63 21.35
C GLY A 140 -10.55 -15.68 21.04
N ILE A 141 -9.79 -16.21 22.01
CA ILE A 141 -8.35 -16.38 21.89
C ILE A 141 -8.07 -17.42 20.79
N TRP A 142 -7.72 -16.93 19.60
CA TRP A 142 -6.59 -17.41 18.77
C TRP A 142 -6.39 -18.93 18.68
N GLU A 143 -7.35 -19.64 18.11
CA GLU A 143 -7.08 -20.92 17.44
C GLU A 143 -6.98 -20.69 15.93
N SER A 144 -6.03 -19.83 15.50
CA SER A 144 -5.51 -19.96 14.15
C SER A 144 -4.50 -21.09 14.18
N GLU A 145 -4.93 -22.32 13.96
CA GLU A 145 -4.04 -23.38 13.52
C GLU A 145 -3.22 -22.80 12.36
N GLN A 146 -1.91 -22.68 12.54
CA GLN A 146 -1.03 -22.30 11.45
C GLN A 146 -1.07 -23.46 10.46
N LYS A 147 -1.98 -23.37 9.49
CA LYS A 147 -2.08 -24.37 8.43
C LYS A 147 -0.76 -24.40 7.69
N THR A 148 -0.30 -25.60 7.39
CA THR A 148 0.89 -25.74 6.55
C THR A 148 0.56 -25.22 5.15
N PHE A 149 1.57 -24.72 4.43
CA PHE A 149 1.40 -24.30 3.02
C PHE A 149 0.66 -25.37 2.19
N LYS A 150 0.94 -26.65 2.46
CA LYS A 150 0.29 -27.77 1.80
C LYS A 150 -1.21 -27.83 2.11
N GLU A 151 -1.60 -27.76 3.38
CA GLU A 151 -3.00 -27.77 3.79
C GLU A 151 -3.77 -26.58 3.21
N GLU A 152 -3.15 -25.40 3.20
CA GLU A 152 -3.76 -24.22 2.57
C GLU A 152 -3.95 -24.45 1.07
N MET A 153 -2.91 -24.91 0.37
CA MET A 153 -2.99 -25.18 -1.07
C MET A 153 -4.03 -26.27 -1.39
N ASP A 154 -4.05 -27.37 -0.63
CA ASP A 154 -5.01 -28.47 -0.79
C ASP A 154 -6.45 -27.99 -0.56
N ALA A 155 -6.67 -27.13 0.44
CA ALA A 155 -7.98 -26.52 0.68
C ALA A 155 -8.43 -25.61 -0.48
N HIS A 156 -7.52 -24.85 -1.10
CA HIS A 156 -7.85 -24.05 -2.28
C HIS A 156 -8.13 -24.92 -3.50
N ILE A 157 -7.35 -25.98 -3.71
CA ILE A 157 -7.57 -26.95 -4.79
C ILE A 157 -8.95 -27.59 -4.66
N GLN A 158 -9.34 -28.01 -3.45
CA GLN A 158 -10.64 -28.63 -3.23
C GLN A 158 -11.79 -27.66 -3.54
N LYS A 159 -11.71 -26.42 -3.05
CA LYS A 159 -12.71 -25.38 -3.37
C LYS A 159 -12.85 -25.13 -4.87
N ILE A 160 -11.74 -25.12 -5.62
CA ILE A 160 -11.76 -24.93 -7.07
C ILE A 160 -12.43 -26.12 -7.76
N ARG A 161 -12.18 -27.35 -7.30
CA ARG A 161 -12.82 -28.57 -7.85
C ARG A 161 -14.32 -28.57 -7.57
N ASP A 162 -14.72 -28.37 -6.33
CA ASP A 162 -16.14 -28.33 -5.94
C ASP A 162 -16.89 -27.22 -6.71
N PHE A 163 -16.23 -26.07 -6.91
CA PHE A 163 -16.80 -24.99 -7.71
C PHE A 163 -16.92 -25.37 -9.19
N ALA A 164 -15.92 -26.03 -9.78
CA ALA A 164 -15.98 -26.52 -11.15
C ALA A 164 -17.13 -27.53 -11.33
N ASP A 165 -17.30 -28.47 -10.40
CA ASP A 165 -18.42 -29.43 -10.41
C ASP A 165 -19.78 -28.70 -10.36
N GLY A 166 -19.87 -27.65 -9.52
CA GLY A 166 -21.03 -26.78 -9.48
C GLY A 166 -21.30 -26.06 -10.81
N LEU A 167 -20.26 -25.57 -11.48
CA LEU A 167 -20.39 -24.94 -12.80
C LEU A 167 -20.87 -25.91 -13.86
N GLU A 168 -20.40 -27.16 -13.85
CA GLU A 168 -20.88 -28.21 -14.76
C GLU A 168 -22.37 -28.46 -14.59
N TYR A 169 -22.85 -28.52 -13.34
CA TYR A 169 -24.28 -28.60 -13.06
C TYR A 169 -25.05 -27.40 -13.60
N GLN A 170 -24.49 -26.18 -13.48
CA GLN A 170 -25.12 -24.95 -14.00
C GLN A 170 -25.27 -24.91 -15.52
N ILE A 171 -24.46 -25.66 -16.30
CA ILE A 171 -24.55 -25.71 -17.77
C ILE A 171 -25.96 -26.11 -18.22
N SER A 172 -26.61 -27.02 -17.48
CA SER A 172 -27.96 -27.50 -17.78
C SER A 172 -29.03 -26.40 -17.77
N PHE A 173 -28.83 -25.32 -17.01
CA PHE A 173 -29.78 -24.21 -16.89
C PHE A 173 -29.57 -23.11 -17.93
N GLN A 174 -28.43 -23.09 -18.62
CA GLN A 174 -28.09 -22.13 -19.68
C GLN A 174 -28.30 -20.65 -19.30
N ASP A 175 -28.18 -20.30 -18.01
CA ASP A 175 -28.40 -18.93 -17.54
C ASP A 175 -27.26 -17.99 -17.96
N ARG A 176 -27.54 -17.12 -18.93
CA ARG A 176 -26.60 -16.12 -19.43
C ARG A 176 -26.27 -15.03 -18.42
N ARG A 177 -27.14 -14.75 -17.44
CA ARG A 177 -26.89 -13.75 -16.39
C ARG A 177 -25.79 -14.26 -15.47
N PHE A 178 -25.91 -15.51 -15.03
CA PHE A 178 -24.88 -16.14 -14.22
C PHE A 178 -23.54 -16.22 -14.98
N LEU A 179 -23.55 -16.58 -16.27
CA LEU A 179 -22.34 -16.59 -17.09
C LEU A 179 -21.64 -15.20 -17.12
N LYS A 180 -22.40 -14.11 -17.25
CA LYS A 180 -21.83 -12.75 -17.20
C LYS A 180 -21.22 -12.43 -15.84
N THR A 181 -21.88 -12.83 -14.75
CA THR A 181 -21.34 -12.66 -13.39
C THR A 181 -20.03 -13.45 -13.24
N LEU A 182 -20.01 -14.71 -13.67
CA LEU A 182 -18.82 -15.55 -13.62
C LEU A 182 -17.66 -14.94 -14.42
N GLN A 183 -17.94 -14.45 -15.64
CA GLN A 183 -16.91 -13.81 -16.47
C GLN A 183 -16.38 -12.51 -15.85
N LYS A 184 -17.26 -11.69 -15.25
CA LYS A 184 -16.88 -10.43 -14.64
C LYS A 184 -16.05 -10.63 -13.36
N GLU A 185 -16.56 -11.42 -12.43
CA GLU A 185 -15.91 -11.64 -11.12
C GLU A 185 -14.69 -12.56 -11.26
N GLY A 186 -14.73 -13.53 -12.19
CA GLY A 186 -13.65 -14.48 -12.42
C GLY A 186 -12.53 -14.00 -13.36
N ALA A 187 -12.68 -12.85 -14.03
CA ALA A 187 -11.75 -12.41 -15.09
C ALA A 187 -10.27 -12.44 -14.68
N GLY A 188 -9.96 -11.95 -13.48
CA GLY A 188 -8.59 -11.94 -12.96
C GLY A 188 -8.02 -13.35 -12.77
N PHE A 189 -8.83 -14.25 -12.22
CA PHE A 189 -8.47 -15.65 -11.99
C PHE A 189 -8.31 -16.41 -13.31
N PHE A 190 -9.23 -16.24 -14.26
CA PHE A 190 -9.13 -16.89 -15.58
C PHE A 190 -7.89 -16.44 -16.33
N ARG A 191 -7.55 -15.15 -16.31
CA ARG A 191 -6.31 -14.64 -16.90
C ARG A 191 -5.06 -15.22 -16.24
N LEU A 192 -5.06 -15.39 -14.91
CA LEU A 192 -3.96 -16.07 -14.22
C LEU A 192 -3.83 -17.53 -14.68
N ALA A 193 -4.95 -18.26 -14.71
CA ALA A 193 -4.98 -19.66 -15.15
C ALA A 193 -4.50 -19.81 -16.60
N GLU A 194 -4.97 -18.95 -17.51
CA GLU A 194 -4.56 -18.93 -18.91
C GLU A 194 -3.05 -18.65 -19.06
N ASN A 195 -2.50 -17.69 -18.32
CA ASN A 195 -1.06 -17.41 -18.34
C ASN A 195 -0.24 -18.60 -17.81
N CYS A 196 -0.68 -19.29 -16.76
CA CYS A 196 -0.04 -20.49 -16.24
C CYS A 196 -0.05 -21.64 -17.27
N LEU A 197 -1.20 -21.89 -17.90
CA LEU A 197 -1.35 -22.93 -18.93
C LEU A 197 -0.56 -22.61 -20.20
N SER A 198 -0.55 -21.35 -20.63
CA SER A 198 0.24 -20.90 -21.78
C SER A 198 1.74 -21.09 -21.53
N ARG A 199 2.21 -20.78 -20.32
CA ARG A 199 3.60 -21.07 -19.91
C ARG A 199 3.90 -22.56 -19.95
N GLU A 200 2.99 -23.41 -19.50
CA GLU A 200 3.14 -24.87 -19.55
C GLU A 200 3.18 -25.40 -20.99
N HIS A 201 2.29 -24.90 -21.86
CA HIS A 201 2.27 -25.26 -23.27
C HIS A 201 3.59 -24.94 -23.96
N ARG A 202 4.10 -23.71 -23.78
CA ARG A 202 5.37 -23.25 -24.33
C ARG A 202 6.55 -24.08 -23.84
N PHE A 203 6.59 -24.39 -22.54
CA PHE A 203 7.66 -25.22 -21.97
C PHE A 203 7.67 -26.64 -22.54
N ASN A 204 6.50 -27.20 -22.84
CA ASN A 204 6.36 -28.55 -23.39
C ASN A 204 6.43 -28.59 -24.92
N SER A 205 6.37 -27.44 -25.60
CA SER A 205 6.52 -27.30 -27.04
C SER A 205 7.99 -27.20 -27.44
N SER A 206 8.43 -28.05 -28.38
CA SER A 206 9.78 -27.98 -28.95
C SER A 206 9.92 -26.95 -30.07
N ARG A 207 8.84 -26.23 -30.42
CA ARG A 207 8.75 -25.33 -31.57
C ARG A 207 8.46 -23.87 -31.21
N GLU A 208 8.15 -23.58 -29.96
CA GLU A 208 7.84 -22.22 -29.51
C GLU A 208 9.08 -21.54 -28.94
N ALA A 209 9.24 -20.24 -29.24
CA ALA A 209 10.36 -19.45 -28.75
C ALA A 209 10.27 -19.29 -27.23
N SER A 210 11.42 -19.42 -26.55
CA SER A 210 11.51 -19.16 -25.11
C SER A 210 11.07 -17.73 -24.82
N PRO A 211 10.13 -17.51 -23.87
CA PRO A 211 9.66 -16.18 -23.55
C PRO A 211 10.80 -15.33 -23.02
N THR A 212 10.75 -14.04 -23.36
CA THR A 212 11.67 -13.07 -22.77
C THR A 212 11.32 -12.91 -21.29
N THR A 213 12.33 -12.78 -20.42
CA THR A 213 12.19 -12.71 -18.95
C THR A 213 11.27 -11.56 -18.47
N TRP A 214 10.92 -10.63 -19.35
CA TRP A 214 10.22 -9.38 -19.03
C TRP A 214 8.91 -9.18 -19.80
N GLU A 215 8.36 -10.23 -20.41
CA GLU A 215 7.05 -10.14 -21.05
C GLU A 215 5.94 -9.92 -20.01
N SER A 216 5.19 -8.82 -20.12
CA SER A 216 4.08 -8.47 -19.21
C SER A 216 3.01 -9.57 -19.11
N SER A 217 2.85 -10.39 -20.16
CA SER A 217 1.97 -11.57 -20.19
C SER A 217 2.43 -12.68 -19.24
N THR A 218 3.72 -12.75 -18.92
CA THR A 218 4.31 -13.80 -18.06
C THR A 218 4.49 -13.37 -16.60
N ALA A 219 4.34 -12.08 -16.29
CA ALA A 219 4.60 -11.53 -14.96
C ALA A 219 3.76 -12.21 -13.86
N ASN A 220 2.47 -12.43 -14.11
CA ASN A 220 1.56 -13.05 -13.13
C ASN A 220 1.78 -14.56 -12.97
N ALA A 221 2.46 -15.20 -13.93
CA ALA A 221 2.76 -16.63 -13.90
C ALA A 221 4.23 -16.91 -13.56
N MET A 222 5.00 -15.91 -13.09
CA MET A 222 6.45 -16.03 -12.86
C MET A 222 6.82 -17.13 -11.84
N PHE A 223 6.01 -17.28 -10.78
CA PHE A 223 6.22 -18.29 -9.74
C PHE A 223 5.57 -19.65 -10.05
N TYR A 224 4.83 -19.77 -11.16
CA TYR A 224 4.23 -21.02 -11.58
C TYR A 224 5.30 -21.98 -12.12
N ARG A 225 5.45 -23.13 -11.48
CA ARG A 225 6.33 -24.21 -11.97
C ARG A 225 5.55 -25.11 -12.91
N THR A 226 6.06 -25.30 -14.13
CA THR A 226 5.43 -26.12 -15.16
C THR A 226 5.49 -27.60 -14.81
N ARG A 227 4.44 -28.35 -15.14
CA ARG A 227 4.46 -29.80 -14.98
C ARG A 227 5.24 -30.43 -16.14
N PRO A 228 6.01 -31.50 -15.89
CA PRO A 228 6.71 -32.20 -16.94
C PRO A 228 5.71 -32.85 -17.92
N ARG A 229 6.10 -32.93 -19.19
CA ARG A 229 5.34 -33.63 -20.22
C ARG A 229 5.09 -35.08 -19.80
N ARG A 230 3.84 -35.55 -19.94
CA ARG A 230 3.40 -36.91 -19.55
C ARG A 230 4.30 -38.01 -20.13
N ASP A 231 4.82 -37.83 -21.35
CA ASP A 231 5.71 -38.79 -22.03
C ASP A 231 7.07 -38.99 -21.32
N ARG A 232 7.53 -38.02 -20.51
CA ARG A 232 8.78 -38.11 -19.73
C ARG A 232 8.62 -38.75 -18.36
N MET A 233 7.39 -39.05 -17.94
CA MET A 233 7.13 -39.70 -16.63
C MET A 233 7.20 -41.23 -16.70
N GLN A 234 7.31 -41.84 -17.88
CA GLN A 234 7.39 -43.30 -18.07
C GLN A 234 8.82 -43.85 -18.20
N THR A 235 9.85 -42.99 -18.16
CA THR A 235 11.25 -43.39 -18.39
C THR A 235 12.14 -43.32 -17.14
N ASN A 236 11.56 -43.44 -15.95
CA ASN A 236 12.32 -43.63 -14.71
C ASN A 236 11.73 -44.78 -13.89
#